data_AF-A0AAY5F5M0-F1
#
_entry.id   AF-A0AAY5F5M0-F1
#
_cell.length_a   1.000
_cell.length_b   1.000
_cell.length_c   1.000
_cell.angle_alpha   90.00
_cell.angle_beta   90.00
_cell.angle_gamma   90.00
#
_symmetry.space_group_name_H-M   'P 1'
#
loop_
_entity.id
_entity.type
_entity.pdbx_description
1 polymer ?
#
loop_
_entity_poly.entity_id
_entity_poly.type
_entity_poly.pdbx_seq_one_letter_code
_entity_poly.pdbx_strand_id
1 'polypeptide(L)'
;LEPGIEVTVLSVNVFFPLYFNVCFRPQVATRLLAHKIQSPQERESLQALTLLEVCMNNCGKHFHSEATKFRFLNELIKVLSPKVQTYK
;
A
#
# COMPACT_ATOMS: atom_id res chain seq x y z
N LEU A 1 13.42 2.25 -22.23
CA LEU A 1 12.42 3.33 -22.13
C LEU A 1 11.19 2.82 -22.86
N GLU A 2 10.10 2.38 -22.23
CA GLU A 2 9.43 2.83 -21.01
C GLU A 2 8.74 1.62 -20.34
N PRO A 3 9.10 1.22 -19.12
CA PRO A 3 8.33 0.24 -18.34
C PRO A 3 7.05 0.82 -17.70
N GLY A 4 6.52 1.93 -18.24
CA GLY A 4 5.44 2.73 -17.63
C GLY A 4 4.01 2.39 -18.07
N ILE A 5 3.82 1.57 -19.11
CA ILE A 5 2.49 1.40 -19.75
C ILE A 5 1.76 0.11 -19.30
N GLU A 6 2.49 -0.93 -18.84
CA GLU A 6 1.86 -2.17 -18.35
C GLU A 6 1.19 -2.04 -16.97
N VAL A 7 1.51 -0.97 -16.22
CA VAL A 7 0.96 -0.74 -14.88
C VAL A 7 -0.48 -0.19 -14.94
N THR A 8 -0.85 0.48 -16.03
CA THR A 8 -2.12 1.22 -16.13
C THR A 8 -3.31 0.33 -16.50
N VAL A 9 -3.12 -0.70 -17.32
CA VAL A 9 -4.24 -1.49 -17.92
C VAL A 9 -4.70 -2.68 -17.07
N LEU A 10 -3.87 -3.21 -16.18
CA LEU A 10 -4.25 -4.29 -15.25
C LEU A 10 -4.73 -3.78 -13.89
N SER A 11 -4.59 -2.48 -13.65
CA SER A 11 -4.95 -1.82 -12.39
C SER A 11 -6.45 -1.95 -12.09
N VAL A 12 -7.32 -1.72 -13.07
CA VAL A 12 -8.75 -1.45 -12.86
C VAL A 12 -9.53 -2.53 -12.08
N ASN A 13 -9.21 -3.82 -12.24
CA ASN A 13 -9.98 -4.91 -11.62
C ASN A 13 -9.73 -5.10 -10.11
N VAL A 14 -8.61 -4.62 -9.57
CA VAL A 14 -8.31 -4.66 -8.12
C VAL A 14 -8.31 -3.25 -7.50
N PHE A 15 -8.07 -2.21 -8.31
CA PHE A 15 -7.94 -0.81 -7.86
C PHE A 15 -9.26 -0.20 -7.38
N PHE A 16 -10.38 -0.51 -8.04
CA PHE A 16 -11.66 0.19 -7.82
C PHE A 16 -12.25 0.04 -6.40
N PRO A 17 -12.30 -1.16 -5.77
CA PRO A 17 -12.85 -1.28 -4.41
C PRO A 17 -11.91 -0.76 -3.32
N LEU A 18 -10.60 -0.68 -3.58
CA LEU A 18 -9.59 -0.17 -2.64
C LEU A 18 -9.53 1.37 -2.67
N TYR A 19 -9.56 1.98 -3.86
CA TYR A 19 -9.66 3.44 -4.01
C TYR A 19 -10.93 4.01 -3.35
N PHE A 20 -12.05 3.29 -3.45
CA PHE A 20 -13.31 3.66 -2.79
C PHE A 20 -13.24 3.57 -1.25
N ASN A 21 -12.53 2.57 -0.70
CA ASN A 21 -12.38 2.42 0.75
C ASN A 21 -11.36 3.39 1.38
N VAL A 22 -10.37 3.88 0.63
CA VAL A 22 -9.34 4.80 1.16
C VAL A 22 -9.94 6.12 1.62
N CYS A 23 -10.95 6.63 0.91
CA CYS A 23 -11.61 7.89 1.27
C CYS A 23 -12.57 7.76 2.47
N PHE A 24 -13.18 6.58 2.67
CA PHE A 24 -14.23 6.41 3.68
C PHE A 24 -13.75 5.72 4.96
N ARG A 25 -12.69 4.89 4.90
CA ARG A 25 -12.14 4.13 6.05
C ARG A 25 -10.61 4.03 5.98
N PRO A 26 -9.87 5.13 6.26
CA PRO A 26 -8.41 5.16 6.14
C PRO A 26 -7.69 4.13 7.03
N GLN A 27 -8.28 3.76 8.17
CA GLN A 27 -7.77 2.70 9.06
C GLN A 27 -7.79 1.30 8.43
N VAL A 28 -8.81 1.01 7.60
CA VAL A 28 -8.94 -0.29 6.92
C VAL A 28 -8.02 -0.32 5.71
N ALA A 29 -7.98 0.81 4.97
CA ALA A 29 -7.12 0.96 3.80
C ALA A 29 -5.63 0.79 4.13
N THR A 30 -5.12 1.48 5.16
CA THR A 30 -3.73 1.36 5.60
C THR A 30 -3.38 -0.07 6.03
N ARG A 31 -4.29 -0.77 6.71
CA ARG A 31 -4.08 -2.17 7.09
C ARG A 31 -4.00 -3.10 5.87
N LEU A 32 -4.88 -2.91 4.90
CA LEU A 32 -4.88 -3.72 3.68
C LEU A 32 -3.64 -3.44 2.83
N LEU A 33 -3.23 -2.17 2.71
CA LEU A 33 -2.00 -1.78 2.05
C LEU A 33 -0.78 -2.42 2.71
N ALA A 34 -0.65 -2.36 4.03
CA ALA A 34 0.45 -2.97 4.76
C ALA A 34 0.57 -4.48 4.49
N HIS A 35 -0.55 -5.19 4.40
CA HIS A 35 -0.58 -6.61 4.07
C HIS A 35 -0.13 -6.88 2.63
N LYS A 36 -0.57 -6.05 1.68
CA LYS A 36 -0.25 -6.21 0.25
C LYS A 36 1.21 -5.84 -0.05
N ILE A 37 1.77 -4.83 0.63
CA ILE A 37 3.19 -4.46 0.53
C ILE A 37 4.09 -5.61 1.05
N GLN A 38 3.64 -6.35 2.05
CA GLN A 38 4.33 -7.54 2.56
C GLN A 38 4.11 -8.80 1.71
N SER A 39 3.40 -8.71 0.58
CA SER A 39 3.20 -9.88 -0.28
C SER A 39 4.56 -10.39 -0.80
N PRO A 40 4.80 -11.71 -0.78
CA PRO A 40 6.00 -12.29 -1.39
C PRO A 40 6.02 -12.13 -2.92
N GLN A 41 4.88 -11.79 -3.53
CA GLN A 41 4.79 -11.53 -4.95
C GLN A 41 5.24 -10.10 -5.23
N GLU A 42 6.37 -9.95 -5.92
CA GLU A 42 6.96 -8.65 -6.27
C GLU A 42 5.94 -7.73 -6.98
N ARG A 43 5.20 -8.26 -7.95
CA ARG A 43 4.19 -7.48 -8.69
C ARG A 43 3.12 -6.90 -7.77
N GLU A 44 2.64 -7.69 -6.81
CA GLU A 44 1.58 -7.29 -5.89
C GLU A 44 2.08 -6.24 -4.88
N SER A 45 3.30 -6.42 -4.36
CA SER A 45 3.91 -5.47 -3.44
C SER A 45 4.23 -4.13 -4.11
N LEU A 46 4.75 -4.14 -5.35
CA LEU A 46 4.99 -2.92 -6.14
C LEU A 46 3.69 -2.17 -6.43
N GLN A 47 2.62 -2.88 -6.82
CA GLN A 47 1.31 -2.26 -7.03
C GLN A 47 0.74 -1.64 -5.76
N ALA A 48 0.94 -2.29 -4.61
CA ALA A 48 0.51 -1.75 -3.32
C ALA A 48 1.29 -0.49 -2.92
N LEU A 49 2.58 -0.41 -3.25
CA LEU A 49 3.41 0.78 -3.04
C LEU A 49 2.95 1.94 -3.93
N THR A 50 2.68 1.69 -5.22
CA THR A 50 2.12 2.72 -6.11
C THR A 50 0.78 3.22 -5.61
N LEU A 51 -0.08 2.34 -5.10
CA LEU A 51 -1.35 2.74 -4.48
C LEU A 51 -1.14 3.62 -3.25
N LEU A 52 -0.19 3.26 -2.39
CA LEU A 52 0.16 4.07 -1.22
C LEU A 52 0.60 5.48 -1.62
N GLU A 53 1.45 5.59 -2.65
CA GLU A 53 1.90 6.88 -3.19
C GLU A 53 0.72 7.73 -3.70
N VAL A 54 -0.16 7.14 -4.52
CA VAL A 54 -1.35 7.83 -5.04
C VAL A 54 -2.27 8.28 -3.90
N CYS A 55 -2.46 7.45 -2.87
CA CYS A 55 -3.28 7.79 -1.70
C CYS A 55 -2.65 8.90 -0.84
N MET A 56 -1.32 8.90 -0.68
CA MET A 56 -0.60 9.99 -0.01
C MET A 56 -0.71 11.30 -0.79
N ASN A 57 -0.79 11.27 -2.12
CA ASN A 57 -0.95 12.48 -2.92
C ASN A 57 -2.40 13.01 -2.97
N ASN A 58 -3.41 12.12 -2.92
CA ASN A 58 -4.81 12.50 -3.21
C ASN A 58 -5.77 12.50 -2.00
N CYS A 59 -5.53 11.71 -0.94
CA CYS A 59 -6.54 11.48 0.12
C CYS A 59 -6.42 12.44 1.32
N GLY A 60 -5.41 13.30 1.33
CA GLY A 60 -5.23 14.36 2.32
C GLY A 60 -5.05 13.89 3.77
N LYS A 61 -5.28 14.82 4.72
CA LYS A 61 -4.89 14.68 6.13
C LYS A 61 -5.46 13.46 6.87
N HIS A 62 -6.65 12.99 6.51
CA HIS A 62 -7.28 11.84 7.18
C HIS A 62 -6.54 10.53 6.89
N PHE A 63 -6.11 10.34 5.64
CA PHE A 63 -5.29 9.19 5.27
C PHE A 63 -3.87 9.31 5.84
N HIS A 64 -3.28 10.51 5.75
CA HIS A 64 -1.94 10.77 6.30
C HIS A 64 -1.88 10.49 7.80
N SER A 65 -2.92 10.85 8.56
CA SER A 65 -2.99 10.60 9.99
C SER A 65 -3.04 9.11 10.34
N GLU A 66 -3.52 8.23 9.46
CA GLU A 66 -3.45 6.78 9.66
C GLU A 66 -2.12 6.21 9.18
N ALA A 67 -1.62 6.67 8.03
CA ALA A 67 -0.35 6.23 7.43
C ALA A 67 0.87 6.61 8.28
N THR A 68 0.81 7.69 9.06
CA THR A 68 1.90 8.14 9.96
C THR A 68 1.91 7.44 11.31
N LYS A 69 0.92 6.60 11.64
CA LYS A 69 0.91 5.86 12.91
C LYS A 69 1.97 4.79 12.92
N PHE A 70 2.62 4.59 14.08
CA PHE A 70 3.59 3.52 14.30
C PHE A 70 3.07 2.14 13.91
N ARG A 71 1.76 1.88 14.05
CA ARG A 71 1.16 0.61 13.61
C ARG A 71 1.41 0.35 12.12
N PHE A 72 1.21 1.34 11.25
CA PHE A 72 1.43 1.18 9.82
C PHE A 72 2.92 1.20 9.48
N LEU A 73 3.67 2.14 10.06
CA LEU A 73 5.12 2.25 9.85
C LEU A 73 5.89 0.99 10.25
N ASN A 74 5.49 0.33 11.34
CA ASN A 74 6.10 -0.94 11.78
C ASN A 74 5.94 -2.05 10.74
N GLU A 75 4.82 -2.08 10.01
CA GLU A 75 4.62 -3.06 8.94
C GLU A 75 5.55 -2.79 7.74
N LEU A 76 5.83 -1.52 7.43
CA LEU A 76 6.80 -1.16 6.38
C LEU A 76 8.24 -1.47 6.80
N ILE A 77 8.60 -1.19 8.05
CA ILE A 77 9.93 -1.52 8.59
C ILE A 77 10.17 -3.03 8.52
N LYS A 78 9.14 -3.85 8.75
CA LYS A 78 9.23 -5.31 8.62
C LYS A 78 9.58 -5.79 7.23
N VAL A 79 9.15 -5.07 6.18
CA VAL A 79 9.49 -5.38 4.80
C VAL A 79 10.98 -5.15 4.54
N LEU A 80 11.52 -4.04 5.07
CA LEU A 80 12.90 -3.63 4.85
C LEU A 80 13.92 -4.35 5.75
N SER A 81 13.46 -4.93 6.86
CA SER A 81 14.32 -5.56 7.86
C SER A 81 14.19 -7.09 7.82
N PRO A 82 15.19 -7.82 7.30
CA PRO A 82 15.18 -9.29 7.28
C PRO A 82 15.04 -9.91 8.67
N LYS A 83 15.62 -9.26 9.68
CA LYS A 83 15.70 -9.74 11.08
C LYS A 83 14.34 -9.86 11.78
N VAL A 84 13.32 -9.11 11.35
CA VAL A 84 11.98 -9.17 11.97
C VAL A 84 11.03 -10.13 11.26
N GLN A 85 11.36 -10.56 10.04
CA GLN A 85 10.63 -11.63 9.35
C GLN A 85 10.94 -13.02 9.94
N THR A 86 12.08 -13.18 10.61
CA THR A 86 12.56 -14.45 11.18
C THR A 86 11.93 -14.82 12.53
N TYR A 87 11.19 -13.93 13.18
CA TYR A 87 10.45 -14.21 14.44
C TYR A 87 9.00 -14.63 14.19
N LYS A 88 8.76 -15.44 13.15
CA LYS A 88 7.45 -16.01 12.83
C LYS A 88 7.46 -17.52 13.05
#